data_AF-A0A7W5KCN9-F1
#
_entry.id   AF-A0A7W5KCN9-F1
#
_cell.length_a   1.000
_cell.length_b   1.000
_cell.length_c   1.000
_cell.angle_alpha   90.00
_cell.angle_beta   90.00
_cell.angle_gamma   90.00
#
_symmetry.space_group_name_H-M   'P 1'
#
loop_
_entity.id
_entity.type
_entity.pdbx_description
1 polymer ?
#
loop_
_entity_poly.entity_id
_entity_poly.type
_entity_poly.pdbx_seq_one_letter_code
_entity_poly.pdbx_strand_id
1 'polypeptide(L)' 'MPPATFTSRDFNCEPSRIKRAAKQGPVIITERNRPDIVVISYER' A
#
# COMPACT_ATOMS: atom_id res chain seq x y z
N MET A 1 -0.84 14.37 -5.32
CA MET A 1 0.37 13.53 -5.10
C MET A 1 0.05 12.13 -5.61
N PRO A 2 0.92 11.45 -6.36
CA PRO A 2 0.65 10.07 -6.77
C PRO A 2 0.52 9.15 -5.54
N PRO A 3 -0.31 8.09 -5.62
CA PRO A 3 -0.45 7.13 -4.52
C PRO A 3 0.90 6.48 -4.19
N ALA A 4 1.19 6.33 -2.90
CA ALA A 4 2.40 5.64 -2.47
C ALA A 4 2.38 4.20 -3.01
N THR A 5 3.55 3.70 -3.44
CA THR A 5 3.69 2.37 -4.02
C THR A 5 4.68 1.55 -3.21
N PHE A 6 4.30 0.31 -2.91
CA PHE A 6 5.13 -0.66 -2.19
C PHE A 6 5.15 -2.00 -2.92
N THR A 7 6.11 -2.85 -2.57
CA THR A 7 6.12 -4.23 -3.04
C THR A 7 5.27 -5.12 -2.14
N SER A 8 4.85 -6.26 -2.63
CA SER A 8 4.22 -7.27 -1.77
C SER A 8 5.13 -7.79 -0.67
N ARG A 9 6.45 -7.73 -0.86
CA ARG A 9 7.40 -8.03 0.22
C ARG A 9 7.27 -7.02 1.36
N ASP A 10 7.21 -5.72 1.04
CA ASP A 10 7.00 -4.68 2.06
C ASP A 10 5.66 -4.85 2.78
N PHE A 11 4.61 -5.21 2.02
CA PHE A 11 3.29 -5.50 2.59
C PHE A 11 3.31 -6.69 3.57
N ASN A 12 3.99 -7.78 3.19
CA ASN A 12 4.04 -9.01 3.99
C ASN A 12 5.01 -8.91 5.19
N CYS A 13 6.09 -8.14 5.07
CA CYS A 13 7.09 -7.98 6.15
C CYS A 13 6.77 -6.80 7.08
N GLU A 14 6.25 -5.68 6.56
CA GLU A 14 6.03 -4.44 7.30
C GLU A 14 4.59 -3.88 7.16
N PRO A 15 3.53 -4.67 7.43
CA PRO A 15 2.15 -4.25 7.17
C PRO A 15 1.75 -2.98 7.93
N SER A 16 2.34 -2.71 9.10
CA SER A 16 2.09 -1.50 9.89
C SER A 16 2.50 -0.22 9.17
N ARG A 17 3.59 -0.26 8.39
CA ARG A 17 4.05 0.88 7.58
C ARG A 17 3.04 1.19 6.48
N ILE A 18 2.53 0.16 5.82
CA ILE A 18 1.53 0.28 4.76
C ILE A 18 0.22 0.84 5.29
N LYS A 19 -0.27 0.31 6.42
CA LYS A 19 -1.49 0.82 7.08
C LYS A 19 -1.38 2.30 7.42
N ARG A 20 -0.21 2.75 7.91
CA ARG A 20 0.02 4.17 8.24
C ARG A 20 0.07 5.04 6.97
N ALA A 21 0.62 4.55 5.87
CA ALA A 21 0.56 5.23 4.57
C ALA A 21 -0.87 5.29 4.03
N ALA A 22 -1.65 4.21 4.19
CA ALA A 22 -3.04 4.12 3.74
C ALA A 22 -3.99 5.12 4.43
N LYS A 23 -3.61 5.63 5.61
CA LYS A 23 -4.31 6.74 6.29
C LYS A 23 -4.13 8.09 5.60
N GLN A 24 -3.08 8.25 4.80
CA GLN A 24 -2.80 9.48 4.05
C GLN A 24 -3.40 9.46 2.64
N GLY A 25 -3.80 8.28 2.16
CA GLY A 25 -4.42 8.08 0.86
C GLY A 25 -4.25 6.64 0.36
N PRO A 26 -4.81 6.30 -0.82
CA PRO A 26 -4.67 4.97 -1.40
C PRO A 26 -3.21 4.58 -1.63
N VAL A 27 -2.89 3.32 -1.36
CA VAL A 27 -1.55 2.75 -1.52
C VAL A 27 -1.60 1.61 -2.51
N ILE A 28 -0.73 1.63 -3.51
CA ILE A 28 -0.60 0.54 -4.50
C ILE A 28 0.43 -0.46 -4.01
N ILE A 29 0.07 -1.75 -4.06
CA ILE A 29 1.01 -2.85 -3.84
C ILE A 29 1.33 -3.50 -5.19
N THR A 30 2.60 -3.81 -5.39
CA THR A 30 3.11 -4.39 -6.63
C THR A 30 3.65 -5.81 -6.44
N GLU A 31 3.34 -6.65 -7.42
CA GLU A 31 3.92 -7.98 -7.61
C GLU A 31 4.70 -7.99 -8.92
N ARG A 32 5.96 -8.44 -8.90
CA ARG A 32 6.82 -8.55 -10.10
C ARG A 32 6.79 -7.28 -10.98
N ASN A 33 6.86 -6.11 -10.34
CA ASN A 33 6.80 -4.77 -10.97
C ASN A 33 5.48 -4.41 -11.66
N ARG A 34 4.36 -5.05 -11.29
CA ARG A 34 3.02 -4.71 -11.78
C ARG A 34 2.10 -4.39 -10.60
N PRO A 35 1.24 -3.38 -10.69
CA PRO A 35 0.18 -3.16 -9.71
C PRO A 35 -0.67 -4.41 -9.59
N ASP A 36 -0.94 -4.83 -8.36
CA ASP A 36 -1.73 -6.02 -8.06
C ASP A 36 -2.96 -5.65 -7.23
N ILE A 37 -2.72 -5.04 -6.05
CA ILE A 37 -3.79 -4.62 -5.15
C ILE A 37 -3.62 -3.17 -4.69
N VAL A 38 -4.73 -2.59 -4.21
CA VAL A 38 -4.74 -1.27 -3.57
C VAL A 38 -5.21 -1.40 -2.12
N VAL A 39 -4.47 -0.80 -1.20
CA VAL A 39 -4.81 -0.73 0.22
C VAL A 39 -5.34 0.68 0.53
N ILE A 40 -6.51 0.74 1.17
CA ILE A 40 -7.15 1.97 1.62
C ILE A 40 -7.48 1.87 3.10
N SER A 41 -7.42 2.99 3.82
CA SER A 41 -7.98 3.07 5.17
C SER A 41 -9.52 2.98 5.08
N TYR A 42 -10.13 2.31 6.06
CA TYR A 42 -11.59 2.14 6.12
C TYR A 42 -12.31 3.33 6.78
N GLU A 43 -11.59 4.24 7.44
CA GLU A 43 -12.21 5.38 8.14
C GLU A 43 -13.12 6.16 7.18
N ARG A 44 -14.39 6.34 7.59
CA ARG A 44 -15.37 7.22 6.92
C ARG A 44 -15.12 8.66 7.29
#